data_AF-A0A7X6Y0R9-F1
#
_entry.id   AF-A0A7X6Y0R9-F1
#
_cell.length_a   1.000
_cell.length_b   1.000
_cell.length_c   1.000
_cell.angle_alpha   90.00
_cell.angle_beta   90.00
_cell.angle_gamma   90.00
#
_symmetry.space_group_name_H-M   'P 1'
#
loop_
_entity.id
_entity.type
_entity.pdbx_description
1 polymer ?
#
loop_
_entity_poly.entity_id
_entity_poly.type
_entity_poly.pdbx_seq_one_letter_code
_entity_poly.pdbx_strand_id
1 'polypeptide(L)'
;YMRISMLSELLNVRPSSVTKMVQKLTEYGYLDYKKYGIIFLTGKGKKMGQFLLSRHYIIEKFLAIIGVKEKLLEETELIEHHVSTNTLKSMEQLCKFFERYPGIFRQFEQFKAEECLNDSASKPE
;
A
#
# COMPACT_ATOMS: atom_id res chain seq x y z
N TYR A 1 -19.12 -2.59 -11.52
CA TYR A 1 -19.47 -3.91 -10.93
C TYR A 1 -18.36 -4.88 -11.30
N MET A 2 -18.20 -5.97 -10.56
CA MET A 2 -17.19 -7.00 -10.81
C MET A 2 -17.88 -8.36 -10.95
N ARG A 3 -17.30 -9.31 -11.71
CA ARG A 3 -17.81 -10.68 -11.80
C ARG A 3 -16.84 -11.65 -11.13
N ILE A 4 -17.36 -12.76 -10.59
CA ILE A 4 -16.56 -13.82 -9.96
C ILE A 4 -15.44 -14.32 -10.88
N SER A 5 -15.74 -14.58 -12.16
CA SER A 5 -14.75 -15.06 -13.13
C SER A 5 -13.59 -14.06 -13.30
N MET A 6 -13.92 -12.79 -13.50
CA MET A 6 -12.92 -11.72 -13.65
C MET A 6 -12.07 -11.57 -12.38
N LEU A 7 -12.69 -11.61 -11.19
CA LEU A 7 -11.97 -11.51 -9.92
C LEU A 7 -11.04 -12.71 -9.70
N SER A 8 -11.45 -13.89 -10.14
CA SER A 8 -10.64 -15.11 -10.09
C SER A 8 -9.37 -15.00 -10.92
N GLU A 9 -9.50 -14.46 -12.13
CA GLU A 9 -8.37 -14.22 -13.05
C GLU A 9 -7.43 -13.15 -12.49
N LEU A 10 -7.96 -12.01 -12.04
CA LEU A 10 -7.16 -10.91 -11.49
C LEU A 10 -6.37 -11.31 -10.24
N LEU A 11 -6.93 -12.14 -9.38
CA LEU A 11 -6.28 -12.60 -8.16
C LEU A 11 -5.48 -13.90 -8.35
N ASN A 12 -5.50 -14.49 -9.54
CA ASN A 12 -4.88 -15.78 -9.83
C ASN A 12 -5.24 -16.89 -8.82
N VAL A 13 -6.53 -17.00 -8.49
CA VAL A 13 -7.07 -18.01 -7.56
C VAL A 13 -8.21 -18.78 -8.20
N ARG A 14 -8.63 -19.89 -7.58
CA ARG A 14 -9.77 -20.69 -8.06
C ARG A 14 -11.10 -19.94 -7.86
N PRO A 15 -12.08 -20.06 -8.78
CA PRO A 15 -13.38 -19.38 -8.64
C PRO A 15 -14.14 -19.74 -7.35
N SER A 16 -13.96 -20.97 -6.87
CA SER A 16 -14.54 -21.44 -5.60
C SER A 16 -13.96 -20.70 -4.39
N SER A 17 -12.67 -20.36 -4.40
CA SER A 17 -12.04 -19.54 -3.35
C SER A 17 -12.58 -18.11 -3.36
N VAL A 18 -12.71 -17.51 -4.55
CA VAL A 18 -13.32 -16.17 -4.70
C VAL A 18 -14.74 -16.16 -4.19
N THR A 19 -15.54 -17.18 -4.53
CA THR A 19 -16.95 -17.27 -4.12
C THR A 19 -17.07 -17.29 -2.61
N LYS A 20 -16.27 -18.13 -1.92
CA LYS A 20 -16.23 -18.19 -0.46
C LYS A 20 -15.83 -16.84 0.17
N MET A 21 -14.84 -16.16 -0.39
CA MET A 21 -14.41 -14.84 0.06
C MET A 21 -15.51 -13.79 -0.10
N VAL A 22 -16.16 -13.75 -1.27
CA VAL A 22 -17.24 -12.81 -1.59
C VAL A 22 -18.45 -13.02 -0.68
N GLN A 23 -18.81 -14.27 -0.39
CA GLN A 23 -19.88 -14.59 0.57
C GLN A 23 -19.57 -14.03 1.96
N LYS A 24 -18.38 -14.31 2.51
CA LYS A 24 -17.95 -13.77 3.82
C LYS A 24 -17.96 -12.24 3.84
N LEU A 25 -17.43 -11.59 2.80
CA LEU A 25 -17.42 -10.13 2.71
C LEU A 25 -18.83 -9.53 2.55
N THR A 26 -19.78 -10.28 1.97
CA THR A 26 -21.20 -9.90 1.92
C THR A 26 -21.85 -10.01 3.30
N GLU A 27 -21.58 -11.10 4.04
CA GLU A 27 -22.02 -11.27 5.43
C GLU A 27 -21.51 -10.14 6.35
N TYR A 28 -20.26 -9.69 6.14
CA TYR A 28 -19.69 -8.54 6.86
C TYR A 28 -20.19 -7.17 6.37
N GLY A 29 -21.05 -7.14 5.34
CA GLY A 29 -21.67 -5.95 4.79
C GLY A 29 -20.74 -5.07 3.95
N TYR A 30 -19.61 -5.60 3.48
CA TYR A 30 -18.67 -4.88 2.59
C TYR A 30 -19.06 -5.02 1.11
N LEU A 31 -19.67 -6.14 0.73
CA LEU A 31 -20.09 -6.41 -0.65
C LEU A 31 -21.61 -6.63 -0.74
N ASP A 32 -22.15 -6.41 -1.93
CA ASP A 32 -23.50 -6.80 -2.34
C ASP A 32 -23.36 -7.79 -3.50
N TYR A 33 -23.76 -9.05 -3.25
CA TYR A 33 -23.69 -10.15 -4.20
C TYR A 33 -25.06 -10.38 -4.85
N LYS A 34 -25.12 -10.22 -6.18
CA LYS A 34 -26.34 -10.41 -6.97
C LYS A 34 -26.31 -11.71 -7.77
N LYS A 35 -27.49 -12.10 -8.30
CA LYS A 35 -27.62 -13.20 -9.26
C LYS A 35 -26.61 -13.05 -10.41
N TYR A 36 -26.23 -14.19 -11.01
CA TYR A 36 -25.23 -14.28 -12.08
C TYR A 36 -23.80 -13.89 -11.67
N GLY A 37 -23.48 -13.90 -10.38
CA GLY A 37 -22.10 -13.71 -9.93
C GLY A 37 -21.61 -12.26 -9.98
N ILE A 38 -22.53 -11.29 -9.93
CA ILE A 38 -22.22 -9.86 -9.99
C ILE A 38 -22.00 -9.32 -8.57
N ILE A 39 -20.91 -8.58 -8.39
CA ILE A 39 -20.43 -8.08 -7.10
C ILE A 39 -20.36 -6.54 -7.16
N PHE A 40 -20.87 -5.90 -6.11
CA PHE A 40 -20.73 -4.47 -5.87
C PHE A 40 -20.14 -4.19 -4.50
N LEU A 41 -19.39 -3.10 -4.35
CA LEU A 41 -19.04 -2.58 -3.04
C LEU A 41 -20.25 -1.86 -2.44
N THR A 42 -20.54 -2.13 -1.18
CA THR A 42 -21.46 -1.29 -0.40
C THR A 42 -20.78 0.04 -0.05
N GLY A 43 -21.51 0.97 0.58
CA GLY A 43 -20.89 2.19 1.11
C GLY A 43 -19.79 1.89 2.15
N LYS A 44 -20.00 0.87 2.99
CA LYS A 44 -18.99 0.38 3.96
C LYS A 44 -17.78 -0.22 3.23
N GLY A 45 -18.03 -1.03 2.20
CA GLY A 45 -16.98 -1.60 1.34
C GLY A 45 -16.12 -0.53 0.67
N LYS A 46 -16.76 0.50 0.10
CA LYS A 46 -16.03 1.62 -0.53
C LYS A 46 -15.13 2.35 0.45
N LYS A 47 -15.64 2.71 1.64
CA LYS A 47 -14.85 3.39 2.68
C LYS A 47 -13.65 2.55 3.12
N MET A 48 -13.86 1.25 3.35
CA MET A 48 -12.78 0.35 3.73
C MET A 48 -11.75 0.18 2.60
N GLY A 49 -12.19 -0.02 1.36
CA GLY A 49 -11.31 -0.13 0.21
C GLY A 49 -10.47 1.12 -0.02
N GLN A 50 -11.07 2.31 0.13
CA GLN A 50 -10.35 3.59 0.06
C GLN A 50 -9.31 3.72 1.16
N PHE A 51 -9.64 3.31 2.39
CA PHE A 51 -8.68 3.32 3.49
C PHE A 51 -7.49 2.39 3.23
N LEU A 52 -7.74 1.15 2.80
CA LEU A 52 -6.68 0.18 2.47
C LEU A 52 -5.78 0.69 1.34
N LEU A 53 -6.38 1.25 0.29
CA LEU A 53 -5.64 1.82 -0.84
C LEU A 53 -4.80 3.04 -0.41
N SER A 54 -5.37 3.92 0.42
CA SER A 54 -4.64 5.07 0.97
C SER A 54 -3.48 4.62 1.84
N ARG A 55 -3.65 3.55 2.65
CA ARG A 55 -2.59 2.99 3.48
C ARG A 55 -1.42 2.51 2.62
N HIS A 56 -1.71 1.77 1.55
CA HIS A 56 -0.72 1.29 0.59
C HIS A 56 0.11 2.44 0.02
N TYR A 57 -0.55 3.47 -0.53
CA TYR A 57 0.14 4.61 -1.15
C TYR A 57 0.96 5.44 -0.16
N ILE A 58 0.51 5.60 1.08
CA ILE A 58 1.28 6.34 2.10
C ILE A 58 2.59 5.61 2.39
N ILE A 59 2.53 4.29 2.56
CA ILE A 59 3.71 3.47 2.88
C ILE A 59 4.64 3.42 1.67
N GLU A 60 4.12 3.13 0.48
CA GLU A 60 4.90 3.10 -0.77
C GLU A 60 5.65 4.42 -0.97
N LYS A 61 4.95 5.55 -0.85
CA LYS A 61 5.54 6.89 -0.99
C LYS A 61 6.60 7.16 0.07
N PHE A 62 6.33 6.79 1.32
CA PHE A 62 7.29 6.94 2.41
C PHE A 62 8.56 6.13 2.14
N LEU A 63 8.43 4.87 1.74
CA LEU A 63 9.55 3.98 1.40
C LEU A 63 10.37 4.54 0.22
N ALA A 64 9.69 5.06 -0.80
CA ALA A 64 10.36 5.72 -1.93
C ALA A 64 11.15 6.96 -1.48
N ILE A 65 10.58 7.80 -0.60
CA ILE A 65 11.24 9.00 -0.05
C ILE A 65 12.50 8.64 0.73
N ILE A 66 12.46 7.58 1.56
CA ILE A 66 13.65 7.16 2.31
C ILE A 66 14.68 6.44 1.43
N GLY A 67 14.35 6.13 0.17
CA GLY A 67 15.29 5.63 -0.83
C GLY A 67 15.17 4.13 -1.14
N VAL A 68 14.10 3.46 -0.73
CA VAL A 68 13.82 2.08 -1.13
C VAL A 68 13.48 2.07 -2.62
N LYS A 69 14.33 1.44 -3.44
CA LYS A 69 14.15 1.34 -4.90
C LYS A 69 13.83 -0.08 -5.34
N GLU A 70 14.51 -1.06 -4.76
CA GLU A 70 14.29 -2.47 -5.06
C GLU A 70 13.14 -2.99 -4.20
N LYS A 71 12.30 -3.86 -4.81
CA LYS A 71 11.20 -4.55 -4.11
C LYS A 71 10.21 -3.63 -3.39
N LEU A 72 10.09 -2.37 -3.82
CA LEU A 72 9.24 -1.36 -3.17
C LEU A 72 7.80 -1.85 -2.93
N LEU A 73 7.20 -2.51 -3.94
CA LEU A 73 5.86 -3.08 -3.82
C LEU A 73 5.80 -4.20 -2.78
N GLU A 74 6.74 -5.15 -2.82
CA GLU A 74 6.80 -6.27 -1.87
C GLU A 74 6.99 -5.79 -0.43
N GLU A 75 7.90 -4.83 -0.21
CA GLU A 75 8.14 -4.22 1.09
C GLU A 75 6.90 -3.46 1.58
N THR A 76 6.22 -2.74 0.70
CA THR A 76 4.96 -2.06 1.03
C THR A 76 3.92 -3.05 1.52
N GLU A 77 3.72 -4.15 0.80
CA GLU A 77 2.77 -5.22 1.15
C GLU A 77 3.11 -5.88 2.51
N LEU A 78 4.39 -6.16 2.76
CA LEU A 78 4.84 -6.73 4.04
C LEU A 78 4.60 -5.80 5.22
N ILE A 79 4.86 -4.50 5.02
CA ILE A 79 4.79 -3.49 6.08
C ILE A 79 3.33 -3.11 6.35
N GLU A 80 2.49 -2.95 5.33
CA GLU A 80 1.16 -2.38 5.50
C GLU A 80 0.29 -3.13 6.52
N HIS A 81 0.43 -4.46 6.60
CA HIS A 81 -0.32 -5.29 7.54
C HIS A 81 0.05 -5.09 9.01
N HIS A 82 1.21 -4.52 9.30
CA HIS A 82 1.77 -4.43 10.66
C HIS A 82 1.84 -3.00 11.20
N VAL A 83 1.53 -1.99 10.37
CA VAL A 83 1.65 -0.58 10.73
C VAL A 83 0.36 -0.07 11.42
N SER A 84 0.53 0.56 12.58
CA SER A 84 -0.57 1.21 13.30
C SER A 84 -1.08 2.46 12.55
N THR A 85 -2.33 2.85 12.79
CA THR A 85 -2.90 4.09 12.22
C THR A 85 -2.13 5.35 12.63
N ASN A 86 -1.57 5.37 13.85
CA ASN A 86 -0.74 6.47 14.33
C ASN A 86 0.57 6.56 13.54
N THR A 87 1.25 5.42 13.35
CA THR A 87 2.49 5.34 12.56
C THR A 87 2.24 5.74 11.11
N LEU A 88 1.15 5.25 10.51
CA LEU A 88 0.74 5.61 9.16
C LEU A 88 0.53 7.11 9.00
N LYS A 89 -0.13 7.75 9.98
CA LYS A 89 -0.35 9.19 10.00
C LYS A 89 0.97 9.97 10.09
N SER A 90 1.91 9.52 10.92
CA SER A 90 3.23 10.15 11.01
C SER A 90 4.02 10.03 9.70
N MET A 91 3.98 8.86 9.04
CA MET A 91 4.57 8.67 7.71
C MET A 91 3.95 9.61 6.68
N GLU A 92 2.62 9.72 6.66
CA GLU A 92 1.91 10.63 5.76
C GLU A 92 2.30 12.09 6.00
N GLN A 93 2.39 12.51 7.27
CA GLN A 93 2.80 13.87 7.62
C GLN A 93 4.22 14.18 7.13
N LEU A 94 5.16 13.24 7.26
CA LEU A 94 6.51 13.41 6.74
C LEU A 94 6.52 13.52 5.21
N CYS A 95 5.77 12.65 4.52
CA CYS A 95 5.63 12.73 3.06
C CYS A 95 5.12 14.11 2.63
N LYS A 96 4.04 14.59 3.26
CA LYS A 96 3.47 15.92 2.98
C LYS A 96 4.44 17.06 3.30
N PHE A 97 5.24 16.92 4.36
CA PHE A 97 6.27 17.89 4.71
C PHE A 97 7.31 18.02 3.59
N PHE A 98 7.84 16.93 3.08
CA PHE A 98 8.81 16.97 1.99
C PHE A 98 8.23 17.51 0.67
N GLU A 99 6.96 17.20 0.37
CA GLU A 99 6.26 17.79 -0.77
C GLU A 99 6.09 19.30 -0.62
N ARG A 100 5.78 19.76 0.60
CA ARG A 100 5.60 21.18 0.90
C ARG A 100 6.91 21.95 0.86
N TYR A 101 8.01 21.30 1.24
CA TYR A 101 9.34 21.90 1.35
C TYR A 101 10.38 21.13 0.52
N PRO A 102 10.31 21.21 -0.83
CA PRO A 102 11.20 20.45 -1.72
C PRO A 102 12.68 20.84 -1.57
N GLY A 103 12.99 22.03 -1.06
CA GLY A 103 14.35 22.42 -0.71
C GLY A 103 14.96 21.55 0.40
N ILE A 104 14.16 21.21 1.43
CA ILE A 104 14.59 20.36 2.53
C ILE A 104 14.73 18.91 2.04
N PHE A 105 13.82 18.45 1.19
CA PHE A 105 13.95 17.13 0.57
C PHE A 105 15.27 16.99 -0.23
N ARG A 106 15.66 18.02 -0.98
CA ARG A 106 16.96 18.02 -1.69
C ARG A 106 18.15 17.98 -0.73
N GLN A 107 18.09 18.70 0.39
CA GLN A 107 19.15 18.62 1.42
C GLN A 107 19.21 17.22 2.04
N PHE A 108 18.08 16.58 2.29
CA PHE A 108 18.03 15.21 2.79
C PHE A 108 18.63 14.20 1.80
N GLU A 109 18.35 14.36 0.50
CA GLU A 109 18.96 13.53 -0.55
C GLU A 109 20.48 13.77 -0.67
N GLN A 110 20.95 15.01 -0.51
CA GLN A 110 22.38 15.32 -0.46
C GLN A 110 23.05 14.64 0.74
N PHE A 111 22.46 14.76 1.93
CA PHE A 111 22.93 14.09 3.14
C PHE A 111 23.08 12.57 2.94
N LYS A 112 22.07 11.91 2.35
CA LYS A 112 22.14 10.48 2.04
C LYS A 112 23.27 10.14 1.07
N ALA A 113 23.49 10.97 0.06
CA ALA A 113 24.58 10.76 -0.91
C ALA A 113 25.96 10.89 -0.25
N GLU A 114 26.13 11.84 0.67
CA GLU A 114 27.36 12.04 1.43
C GLU A 114 27.66 10.86 2.37
N GLU A 115 26.65 10.35 3.10
CA GLU A 115 26.79 9.18 3.97
C GLU A 115 27.20 7.92 3.19
N CYS A 116 26.60 7.66 2.02
CA CYS A 116 26.98 6.50 1.19
C CYS A 116 28.45 6.56 0.71
N LEU A 117 28.99 7.76 0.46
CA LEU A 117 30.40 7.93 0.08
C LEU A 117 31.32 7.64 1.28
N ASN A 118 30.93 8.09 2.47
CA ASN A 118 31.69 7.85 3.70
C ASN A 118 31.71 6.37 4.12
N ASP A 119 30.63 5.63 3.91
CA ASP A 119 30.56 4.18 4.14
C ASP A 119 31.48 3.39 3.20
N SER A 120 31.69 3.88 1.97
CA SER A 120 32.61 3.25 1.00
C SER A 120 34.09 3.53 1.28
N ALA A 121 34.39 4.63 1.99
CA ALA A 121 35.74 5.03 2.36
C ALA A 121 36.24 4.41 3.70
N SER A 122 35.36 3.73 4.44
CA SER A 122 35.63 3.22 5.79
C SER A 122 35.74 1.69 5.88
N LYS A 123 35.72 0.96 4.76
CA LYS A 123 36.14 -0.47 4.73
C LYS A 123 37.66 -0.56 4.60
N PRO A 124 38.41 -1.00 5.64
CA PRO A 124 39.78 -1.44 5.44
C PRO A 124 39.75 -2.81 4.74
N GLU A 125 40.70 -3.01 3.82
CA GLU A 125 41.01 -4.30 3.19
C GLU A 125 41.29 -5.42 4.22
#